data_AF-A0A943BF10-F1
#
_entry.id   AF-A0A943BF10-F1
#
_cell.length_a   1.000
_cell.length_b   1.000
_cell.length_c   1.000
_cell.angle_alpha   90.00
_cell.angle_beta   90.00
_cell.angle_gamma   90.00
#
_symmetry.space_group_name_H-M   'P 1'
#
loop_
_entity.id
_entity.type
_entity.pdbx_description
1 polymer ?
#
loop_
_entity_poly.entity_id
_entity_poly.type
_entity_poly.pdbx_seq_one_letter_code
_entity_poly.pdbx_strand_id
1 'polypeptide(L)' 'MIRRIIEIDEDKCNGCGACAAACHEGAIGMVDGKA' A
#
# COMPACT_ATOMS: atom_id res chain seq x y z
N MET A 1 18.00 -2.58 16.13
CA MET A 1 16.69 -1.95 15.81
C MET A 1 15.88 -2.95 15.01
N ILE A 2 14.63 -3.23 15.37
CA ILE A 2 13.79 -4.23 14.68
C ILE A 2 12.91 -3.51 13.66
N ARG A 3 13.09 -3.79 12.36
CA ARG A 3 12.20 -3.30 11.30
C ARG A 3 10.93 -4.14 11.29
N ARG A 4 9.77 -3.48 11.30
CA ARG A 4 8.49 -4.15 11.01
C ARG A 4 8.27 -4.07 9.51
N ILE A 5 8.09 -5.24 8.90
CA ILE A 5 7.73 -5.38 7.50
C ILE A 5 6.24 -5.72 7.49
N ILE A 6 5.45 -4.96 6.75
CA ILE A 6 4.02 -5.17 6.58
C ILE A 6 3.83 -5.80 5.20
N GLU A 7 3.09 -6.89 5.12
CA GLU A 7 2.77 -7.59 3.87
C GLU A 7 1.32 -7.28 3.49
N ILE A 8 1.08 -7.02 2.20
CA ILE A 8 -0.26 -6.83 1.66
C ILE A 8 -0.68 -8.15 1.02
N ASP A 9 -1.84 -8.64 1.44
CA ASP A 9 -2.50 -9.80 0.83
C ASP A 9 -3.10 -9.36 -0.52
N GLU A 10 -2.44 -9.74 -1.62
CA GLU A 10 -2.82 -9.33 -2.98
C GLU A 10 -4.17 -9.91 -3.43
N ASP A 11 -4.58 -11.06 -2.88
CA ASP A 11 -5.90 -11.65 -3.14
C ASP A 11 -7.02 -10.80 -2.52
N LYS A 12 -6.76 -10.15 -1.39
CA LYS A 12 -7.69 -9.20 -0.76
C LYS A 12 -7.57 -7.78 -1.30
N CYS A 13 -6.45 -7.44 -1.93
CA CYS A 13 -6.24 -6.11 -2.50
C CYS A 13 -7.09 -5.91 -3.76
N ASN A 14 -8.05 -5.00 -3.67
CA ASN A 14 -8.94 -4.64 -4.76
C ASN A 14 -8.49 -3.39 -5.54
N GLY A 15 -7.31 -2.84 -5.23
CA GLY A 15 -6.80 -1.65 -5.92
C GLY A 15 -7.56 -0.36 -5.63
N CYS A 16 -8.28 -0.24 -4.50
CA CYS A 16 -9.03 0.97 -4.17
C CYS A 16 -8.17 2.22 -3.89
N GLY A 17 -6.86 2.06 -3.65
CA GLY A 17 -5.94 3.17 -3.41
C GLY A 17 -6.07 3.86 -2.05
N ALA A 18 -6.82 3.30 -1.11
CA ALA A 18 -6.97 3.87 0.23
C ALA A 18 -5.63 3.98 0.99
N CYS A 19 -4.73 3.01 0.80
CA CYS A 19 -3.38 3.04 1.37
C CYS A 19 -2.54 4.19 0.82
N ALA A 20 -2.56 4.42 -0.50
CA ALA A 20 -1.87 5.54 -1.14
C ALA A 20 -2.44 6.90 -0.66
N ALA A 21 -3.77 7.02 -0.55
CA ALA A 21 -4.41 8.25 -0.07
C ALA A 21 -4.13 8.55 1.42
N ALA A 22 -4.00 7.51 2.24
CA ALA A 22 -3.65 7.64 3.66
C ALA A 22 -2.16 7.90 3.89
N CYS A 23 -1.30 7.63 2.90
CA CYS A 23 0.14 7.79 3.03
C CYS A 23 0.53 9.26 2.89
N HIS A 24 0.64 9.97 4.01
CA HIS A 24 1.10 11.36 4.05
C HIS A 24 2.54 11.55 3.55
N GLU A 25 3.37 10.51 3.69
CA GLU A 25 4.77 10.53 3.27
C GLU A 25 4.94 10.32 1.76
N GLY A 26 3.86 9.92 1.05
CA GLY A 26 3.92 9.60 -0.38
C GLY A 26 4.76 8.37 -0.72
N ALA A 27 5.06 7.52 0.27
CA ALA A 27 5.85 6.30 0.10
C ALA A 27 5.06 5.18 -0.62
N ILE A 28 3.73 5.25 -0.58
CA ILE A 28 2.83 4.31 -1.25
C ILE A 28 2.17 5.05 -2.42
N GLY A 29 2.33 4.50 -3.63
CA GLY A 29 1.75 5.03 -4.86
C GLY A 29 1.04 3.93 -5.64
N MET A 30 0.05 4.33 -6.45
CA MET A 30 -0.64 3.40 -7.35
C MET A 30 0.23 3.11 -8.57
N VAL A 31 0.38 1.84 -8.95
CA VAL A 31 0.99 1.39 -10.20
C VAL A 31 0.02 0.42 -10.88
N ASP A 32 -0.33 0.69 -12.14
CA ASP A 32 -1.22 -0.15 -12.96
C ASP A 32 -2.62 -0.43 -12.36
N GLY A 33 -3.10 0.46 -11.48
CA GLY A 33 -4.42 0.33 -10.84
C GLY A 33 -4.43 -0.50 -9.54
N LYS A 34 -3.27 -0.90 -9.02
CA LYS A 34 -3.10 -1.43 -7.65
C LYS A 34 -2.10 -0.57 -6.86
N ALA A 35 -2.19 -0.59 -5.53
CA ALA A 35 -1.24 0.04 -4.61
C ALA A 35 -0.64 -1.00 -3.67
#